data_AF-A0A8T0A4S2-F1
#
_entry.id   AF-A0A8T0A4S2-F1
#
_cell.length_a   1.000
_cell.length_b   1.000
_cell.length_c   1.000
_cell.angle_alpha   90.00
_cell.angle_beta   90.00
_cell.angle_gamma   90.00
#
_symmetry.space_group_name_H-M   'P 1'
#
loop_
_entity.id
_entity.type
_entity.pdbx_description
1 polymer ?
#
loop_
_entity_poly.entity_id
_entity_poly.type
_entity_poly.pdbx_seq_one_letter_code
_entity_poly.pdbx_strand_id
1 'polypeptide(L)'
;MTKSNNQMGRFGAVSYIIGNIVGSVQAETFAEYFLQCFNIKLCFSSKLLKTFLIKFIAYGLCWFLIFVNFFSLRSIASRFQIICSIAKILAILLIIGIGLYNYIFNKNIVQLNFSQPFTNTNFDISLIVNALFSALFSYDGWDILNFGAEEIKNLKQTMCFAMPIGIILVGFLYIFVNLAFLIVIPINEIIKDDSIPIATLFSNYSMGILKPLLPFLICILLIGSLNSTLFVASRYMLAAANKRQLPTFLSCINLKNDSPRIALLFQVILAFIFSFLNNPNKLISYLSFVMWTQHFNTSSIGIYILGFSLILFYLLIWESSPLLKSSKFTKIFNNLNEKLFIFTQIIFNGNQINLEETKN
;
A
#
# COMPACT_ATOMS: atom_id res chain seq x y z
N MET A 1 -13.35 -2.54 28.93
CA MET A 1 -13.24 -2.31 27.48
C MET A 1 -13.79 -0.93 27.18
N THR A 2 -12.92 0.08 27.16
CA THR A 2 -13.28 1.44 26.73
C THR A 2 -13.53 1.40 25.23
N LYS A 3 -14.75 1.74 24.80
CA LYS A 3 -15.10 1.98 23.40
C LYS A 3 -14.25 3.15 22.90
N SER A 4 -13.08 2.88 22.30
CA SER A 4 -12.44 3.85 21.41
C SER A 4 -13.40 4.02 20.23
N ASN A 5 -13.93 5.24 20.09
CA ASN A 5 -14.72 5.64 18.93
C ASN A 5 -13.80 5.65 17.71
N ASN A 6 -13.53 4.48 17.13
CA ASN A 6 -12.86 4.40 15.84
C ASN A 6 -13.83 4.98 14.81
N GLN A 7 -13.61 6.24 14.42
CA GLN A 7 -14.36 6.93 13.37
C GLN A 7 -14.04 6.34 11.99
N MET A 8 -14.46 5.11 11.73
CA MET A 8 -14.58 4.65 10.35
C MET A 8 -15.73 5.40 9.68
N GLY A 9 -15.39 6.32 8.77
CA GLY A 9 -16.33 7.01 7.90
C GLY A 9 -16.82 6.12 6.76
N ARG A 10 -17.81 6.60 5.99
CA ARG A 10 -18.42 5.88 4.85
C ARG A 10 -17.41 5.45 3.77
N PHE A 11 -16.26 6.10 3.69
CA PHE A 11 -15.14 5.73 2.81
C PHE A 11 -14.55 4.36 3.09
N GLY A 12 -14.97 3.75 4.20
CA GLY A 12 -14.35 2.54 4.61
C GLY A 12 -14.62 1.29 3.75
N ALA A 13 -15.85 1.16 3.27
CA ALA A 13 -16.23 0.03 2.42
C ALA A 13 -15.42 -0.07 1.12
N VAL A 14 -14.78 1.02 0.68
CA VAL A 14 -13.93 1.06 -0.52
C VAL A 14 -12.56 0.45 -0.22
N SER A 15 -11.89 0.87 0.86
CA SER A 15 -10.63 0.26 1.35
C SER A 15 -10.75 -1.26 1.55
N TYR A 16 -11.94 -1.71 1.97
CA TYR A 16 -12.26 -3.11 2.14
C TYR A 16 -12.15 -3.94 0.84
N ILE A 17 -12.83 -3.49 -0.22
CA ILE A 17 -12.84 -4.19 -1.51
C ILE A 17 -11.42 -4.25 -2.06
N ILE A 18 -10.66 -3.18 -1.89
CA ILE A 18 -9.27 -3.10 -2.36
C ILE A 18 -8.39 -4.11 -1.61
N GLY A 19 -8.46 -4.19 -0.28
CA GLY A 19 -7.67 -5.15 0.49
C GLY A 19 -7.91 -6.62 0.08
N ASN A 20 -9.12 -6.97 -0.35
CA ASN A 20 -9.44 -8.30 -0.89
C ASN A 20 -8.71 -8.59 -2.20
N ILE A 21 -8.72 -7.61 -3.11
CA ILE A 21 -8.10 -7.79 -4.41
C ILE A 21 -6.58 -7.80 -4.29
N VAL A 22 -6.01 -6.93 -3.45
CA VAL A 22 -4.56 -6.96 -3.13
C VAL A 22 -4.16 -8.32 -2.59
N GLY A 23 -4.96 -8.90 -1.70
CA GLY A 23 -4.74 -10.26 -1.20
C GLY A 23 -4.75 -11.32 -2.31
N SER A 24 -5.68 -11.23 -3.28
CA SER A 24 -5.71 -12.13 -4.45
C SER A 24 -4.44 -12.01 -5.28
N VAL A 25 -4.05 -10.78 -5.64
CA VAL A 25 -2.85 -10.51 -6.45
C VAL A 25 -1.59 -11.01 -5.77
N GLN A 26 -1.46 -10.81 -4.45
CA GLN A 26 -0.31 -11.32 -3.68
C GLN A 26 -0.27 -12.86 -3.66
N ALA A 27 -1.42 -13.52 -3.51
CA ALA A 27 -1.52 -14.97 -3.50
C ALA A 27 -1.21 -15.59 -4.88
N GLU A 28 -1.67 -14.98 -5.96
CA GLU A 28 -1.36 -15.39 -7.33
C GLU A 28 0.11 -15.17 -7.67
N THR A 29 0.65 -13.99 -7.33
CA THR A 29 2.09 -13.70 -7.49
C THR A 29 2.94 -14.72 -6.72
N PHE A 30 2.52 -15.12 -5.52
CA PHE A 30 3.20 -16.18 -4.76
C PHE A 30 3.23 -17.49 -5.54
N ALA A 31 2.09 -17.91 -6.09
CA ALA A 31 2.00 -19.16 -6.83
C ALA A 31 2.88 -19.14 -8.09
N GLU A 32 3.00 -18.01 -8.78
CA GLU A 32 3.91 -17.85 -9.91
C GLU A 32 5.38 -18.01 -9.50
N TYR A 33 5.82 -17.33 -8.44
CA TYR A 33 7.19 -17.49 -7.92
C TYR A 33 7.45 -18.90 -7.39
N PHE A 34 6.45 -19.53 -6.77
CA PHE A 34 6.55 -20.90 -6.27
C PHE A 34 6.80 -21.89 -7.41
N LEU A 35 6.08 -21.75 -8.53
CA LEU A 35 6.28 -22.60 -9.70
C LEU A 35 7.67 -22.44 -10.32
N GLN A 36 8.16 -21.21 -10.38
CA GLN A 36 9.51 -20.90 -10.87
C GLN A 36 10.60 -21.48 -9.96
N CYS A 37 10.42 -21.40 -8.65
CA CYS A 37 11.36 -21.92 -7.66
C CYS A 37 11.61 -23.43 -7.82
N PHE A 38 10.54 -24.20 -8.03
CA PHE A 38 10.63 -25.66 -8.21
C PHE A 38 10.85 -26.08 -9.67
N ASN A 39 11.03 -25.11 -10.58
CA ASN A 39 11.17 -25.34 -12.01
C ASN A 39 10.11 -26.32 -12.55
N ILE A 40 8.88 -26.18 -12.06
CA ILE A 40 7.76 -27.04 -12.45
C ILE A 40 7.38 -26.63 -13.87
N LYS A 41 8.07 -27.23 -14.84
CA LYS A 41 7.68 -27.17 -16.26
C LYS A 41 6.38 -27.93 -16.38
N LEU A 42 5.27 -27.19 -16.44
CA LEU A 42 3.98 -27.77 -16.77
C LEU A 42 4.12 -28.44 -18.13
N CYS A 43 4.09 -29.77 -18.16
CA CYS A 43 4.13 -30.56 -19.41
C CYS A 43 2.93 -30.28 -20.33
N PHE A 44 1.93 -29.54 -19.84
CA PHE A 44 0.73 -29.20 -20.58
C PHE A 44 0.83 -27.77 -21.13
N SER A 45 0.94 -27.68 -22.45
CA SER A 45 1.01 -26.44 -23.26
C SER A 45 -0.24 -25.54 -23.15
N SER A 46 -1.26 -25.92 -22.38
CA SER A 46 -2.50 -25.14 -22.24
C SER A 46 -2.36 -24.02 -21.20
N LYS A 47 -2.45 -22.75 -21.65
CA LYS A 47 -2.52 -21.53 -20.82
C LYS A 47 -3.54 -21.64 -19.68
N LEU A 48 -4.68 -22.29 -19.95
CA LEU A 48 -5.79 -22.48 -19.03
C LEU A 48 -5.40 -23.31 -17.78
N LEU A 49 -4.67 -24.41 -17.97
CA LEU A 49 -4.27 -25.30 -16.87
C LEU A 49 -3.23 -24.62 -15.96
N LYS A 50 -2.31 -23.83 -16.53
CA LYS A 50 -1.40 -22.97 -15.77
C LYS A 50 -2.19 -21.99 -14.87
N THR A 51 -3.22 -21.33 -15.40
CA THR A 51 -4.05 -20.42 -14.62
C THR A 51 -4.78 -21.13 -13.47
N PHE A 52 -5.37 -22.30 -13.71
CA PHE A 52 -6.03 -23.07 -12.64
C PHE A 52 -5.06 -23.53 -11.55
N LEU A 53 -3.84 -23.92 -11.94
CA LEU A 53 -2.83 -24.36 -11.00
C LEU A 53 -2.29 -23.22 -10.13
N ILE A 54 -2.04 -22.04 -10.73
CA ILE A 54 -1.69 -20.81 -9.99
C ILE A 54 -2.76 -20.51 -8.94
N LYS A 55 -4.04 -20.54 -9.34
CA LYS A 55 -5.17 -20.30 -8.44
C LYS A 55 -5.22 -21.33 -7.32
N PHE A 56 -5.07 -22.61 -7.63
CA PHE A 56 -5.09 -23.66 -6.61
C PHE A 56 -4.00 -23.48 -5.54
N ILE A 57 -2.77 -23.15 -5.95
CA ILE A 57 -1.67 -22.87 -5.03
C ILE A 57 -1.95 -21.60 -4.20
N ALA A 58 -2.44 -20.54 -4.85
CA ALA A 58 -2.83 -19.30 -4.18
C ALA A 58 -3.89 -19.56 -3.09
N TYR A 59 -4.88 -20.40 -3.37
CA TYR A 59 -5.91 -20.79 -2.39
C TYR A 59 -5.38 -21.66 -1.27
N GLY A 60 -4.50 -22.61 -1.58
CA GLY A 60 -3.80 -23.39 -0.56
C GLY A 60 -3.07 -22.48 0.43
N LEU A 61 -2.39 -21.44 -0.09
CA LEU A 61 -1.71 -20.45 0.75
C LEU A 61 -2.70 -19.65 1.62
N CYS A 62 -3.78 -19.12 1.03
CA CYS A 62 -4.79 -18.37 1.79
C CYS A 62 -5.40 -19.21 2.92
N TRP A 63 -5.73 -20.48 2.66
CA TRP A 63 -6.24 -21.40 3.67
C TRP A 63 -5.23 -21.69 4.77
N PHE A 64 -3.97 -21.93 4.40
CA PHE A 64 -2.89 -22.10 5.36
C PHE A 64 -2.74 -20.88 6.27
N LEU A 65 -2.77 -19.67 5.70
CA LEU A 65 -2.68 -18.44 6.47
C LEU A 65 -3.89 -18.22 7.38
N ILE A 66 -5.11 -18.51 6.92
CA ILE A 66 -6.29 -18.48 7.81
C ILE A 66 -6.08 -19.43 9.00
N PHE A 67 -5.64 -20.65 8.72
CA PHE A 67 -5.40 -21.65 9.76
C PHE A 67 -4.40 -21.11 10.80
N VAL A 68 -3.28 -20.52 10.36
CA VAL A 68 -2.32 -19.85 11.26
C VAL A 68 -2.96 -18.71 12.06
N ASN A 69 -3.80 -17.88 11.44
CA ASN A 69 -4.49 -16.75 12.09
C ASN A 69 -5.63 -17.17 13.04
N PHE A 70 -6.09 -18.42 12.97
CA PHE A 70 -7.07 -18.96 13.92
C PHE A 70 -6.45 -19.33 15.28
N PHE A 71 -5.15 -19.65 15.29
CA PHE A 71 -4.36 -19.86 16.51
C PHE A 71 -3.79 -18.54 17.03
N SER A 72 -3.29 -18.54 18.26
CA SER A 72 -2.87 -17.35 19.03
C SER A 72 -2.12 -16.30 18.19
N LEU A 73 -2.83 -15.22 17.85
CA LEU A 73 -2.33 -14.06 17.08
C LEU A 73 -1.08 -13.44 17.73
N ARG A 74 -1.07 -13.42 19.07
CA ARG A 74 -0.04 -12.74 19.87
C ARG A 74 1.29 -13.48 19.92
N SER A 75 1.30 -14.79 19.71
CA SER A 75 2.51 -15.60 19.85
C SER A 75 3.01 -16.15 18.51
N ILE A 76 2.15 -16.83 17.75
CA ILE A 76 2.58 -17.54 16.54
C ILE A 76 2.61 -16.61 15.35
N ALA A 77 1.51 -15.88 15.10
CA ALA A 77 1.41 -14.99 13.94
C ALA A 77 2.43 -13.83 14.01
N SER A 78 2.64 -13.24 15.19
CA SER A 78 3.66 -12.19 15.38
C SER A 78 5.09 -12.68 15.12
N ARG A 79 5.48 -13.83 15.67
CA ARG A 79 6.83 -14.42 15.42
C ARG A 79 7.01 -14.80 13.95
N PHE A 80 5.99 -15.38 13.34
CA PHE A 80 5.96 -15.70 11.92
C PHE A 80 6.16 -14.46 11.05
N GLN A 81 5.49 -13.36 11.39
CA GLN A 81 5.63 -12.09 10.70
C GLN A 81 7.05 -11.52 10.81
N ILE A 82 7.70 -11.62 11.97
CA ILE A 82 9.09 -11.16 12.16
C ILE A 82 10.04 -11.94 11.23
N ILE A 83 9.91 -13.27 11.19
CA ILE A 83 10.72 -14.12 10.32
C ILE A 83 10.54 -13.71 8.85
N CYS A 84 9.29 -13.52 8.42
CA CYS A 84 8.99 -13.07 7.07
C CYS A 84 9.63 -11.71 6.79
N SER A 85 9.51 -10.73 7.71
CA SER A 85 10.10 -9.40 7.59
C SER A 85 11.62 -9.42 7.43
N ILE A 86 12.32 -10.26 8.20
CA ILE A 86 13.77 -10.46 8.06
C ILE A 86 14.10 -11.01 6.66
N ALA A 87 13.35 -12.02 6.20
CA ALA A 87 13.51 -12.55 4.86
C ALA A 87 13.28 -11.48 3.77
N LYS A 88 12.32 -10.55 3.96
CA LYS A 88 12.09 -9.44 3.02
C LYS A 88 13.32 -8.55 2.89
N ILE A 89 13.89 -8.15 4.02
CA ILE A 89 15.05 -7.27 4.07
C ILE A 89 16.26 -7.98 3.42
N LEU A 90 16.48 -9.25 3.75
CA LEU A 90 17.56 -10.04 3.15
C LEU A 90 17.41 -10.17 1.63
N ALA A 91 16.21 -10.42 1.13
CA ALA A 91 15.95 -10.51 -0.32
C ALA A 91 16.28 -9.19 -1.03
N ILE A 92 15.85 -8.06 -0.47
CA ILE A 92 16.11 -6.73 -1.02
C ILE A 92 17.62 -6.42 -1.01
N LEU A 93 18.29 -6.65 0.12
CA LEU A 93 19.74 -6.44 0.24
C LEU A 93 20.53 -7.34 -0.72
N LEU A 94 20.08 -8.57 -0.93
CA LEU A 94 20.69 -9.49 -1.90
C LEU A 94 20.54 -8.97 -3.33
N ILE A 95 19.36 -8.48 -3.74
CA ILE A 95 19.16 -7.87 -5.06
C ILE A 95 20.09 -6.67 -5.25
N ILE A 96 20.12 -5.76 -4.28
CA ILE A 96 20.96 -4.55 -4.34
C ILE A 96 22.45 -4.94 -4.39
N GLY A 97 22.89 -5.87 -3.55
CA GLY A 97 24.28 -6.33 -3.50
C GLY A 97 24.73 -6.97 -4.81
N ILE A 98 23.90 -7.81 -5.42
CA ILE A 98 24.18 -8.43 -6.73
C ILE A 98 24.20 -7.38 -7.85
N GLY A 99 23.29 -6.39 -7.79
CA GLY A 99 23.30 -5.26 -8.71
C GLY A 99 24.62 -4.47 -8.64
N LEU A 100 25.05 -4.10 -7.43
CA LEU A 100 26.31 -3.38 -7.21
C LEU A 100 27.53 -4.20 -7.65
N TYR A 101 27.55 -5.51 -7.38
CA TYR A 101 28.60 -6.41 -7.85
C TYR A 101 28.69 -6.39 -9.39
N ASN A 102 27.56 -6.56 -10.09
CA ASN A 102 27.56 -6.54 -11.55
C ASN A 102 27.91 -5.17 -12.13
N TYR A 103 27.53 -4.08 -11.47
CA TYR A 103 27.94 -2.73 -11.88
C TYR A 103 29.47 -2.54 -11.85
N ILE A 104 30.13 -3.06 -10.81
CA ILE A 104 31.57 -2.91 -10.63
C ILE A 104 32.33 -3.85 -11.58
N PHE A 105 31.93 -5.12 -11.67
CA PHE A 105 32.71 -6.17 -12.32
C PHE A 105 32.22 -6.56 -13.73
N ASN A 106 30.94 -6.38 -14.06
CA ASN A 106 30.31 -6.81 -15.32
C ASN A 106 29.62 -5.64 -16.05
N LYS A 107 30.42 -4.76 -16.65
CA LYS A 107 29.94 -3.48 -17.23
C LYS A 107 29.18 -3.60 -18.56
N ASN A 108 29.16 -4.77 -19.19
CA ASN A 108 28.61 -4.94 -20.55
C ASN A 108 27.11 -4.60 -20.63
N ILE A 109 26.30 -5.08 -19.68
CA ILE A 109 24.85 -4.83 -19.67
C ILE A 109 24.53 -3.39 -19.22
N VAL A 110 25.32 -2.85 -18.28
CA VAL A 110 25.21 -1.47 -17.83
C VAL A 110 25.40 -0.51 -19.01
N GLN A 111 26.41 -0.75 -19.85
CA GLN A 111 26.64 0.09 -21.02
C GLN A 111 25.48 0.03 -22.01
N LEU A 112 24.86 -1.14 -22.21
CA LEU A 112 23.72 -1.29 -23.12
C LEU A 112 22.47 -0.54 -22.65
N ASN A 113 22.13 -0.61 -21.37
CA ASN A 113 20.89 -0.03 -20.85
C ASN A 113 21.01 1.48 -20.57
N PHE A 114 22.20 1.96 -20.20
CA PHE A 114 22.40 3.37 -19.80
C PHE A 114 23.01 4.25 -20.89
N SER A 115 23.45 3.72 -22.04
CA SER A 115 23.96 4.54 -23.15
C SER A 115 22.88 5.39 -23.81
N GLN A 116 21.66 4.84 -23.93
CA GLN A 116 20.51 5.51 -24.56
C GLN A 116 19.22 5.20 -23.79
N PRO A 117 19.07 5.72 -22.56
CA PRO A 117 18.00 5.28 -21.65
C PRO A 117 16.59 5.69 -22.10
N PHE A 118 16.47 6.66 -23.01
CA PHE A 118 15.18 7.19 -23.48
C PHE A 118 14.84 6.80 -24.92
N THR A 119 15.58 5.87 -25.54
CA THR A 119 15.23 5.39 -26.89
C THR A 119 13.95 4.59 -26.87
N ASN A 120 13.10 4.81 -27.88
CA ASN A 120 11.78 4.16 -28.01
C ASN A 120 10.81 4.46 -26.86
N THR A 121 11.03 5.53 -26.09
CA THR A 121 10.09 5.98 -25.07
C THR A 121 8.80 6.47 -25.74
N ASN A 122 7.67 5.93 -25.30
CA ASN A 122 6.36 6.43 -25.68
C ASN A 122 5.92 7.50 -24.66
N PHE A 123 5.72 8.74 -25.14
CA PHE A 123 5.30 9.88 -24.32
C PHE A 123 3.77 10.06 -24.26
N ASP A 124 3.00 9.06 -24.69
CA ASP A 124 1.55 9.08 -24.52
C ASP A 124 1.17 9.19 -23.04
N ILE A 125 0.37 10.22 -22.74
CA ILE A 125 -0.05 10.59 -21.40
C ILE A 125 -0.75 9.40 -20.72
N SER A 126 -1.54 8.63 -21.47
CA SER A 126 -2.25 7.47 -20.92
C SER A 126 -1.29 6.41 -20.38
N LEU A 127 -0.20 6.13 -21.10
CA LEU A 127 0.81 5.14 -20.69
C LEU A 127 1.62 5.64 -19.49
N ILE A 128 1.97 6.93 -19.49
CA ILE A 128 2.66 7.55 -18.35
C ILE A 128 1.81 7.44 -17.07
N VAL A 129 0.52 7.75 -17.17
CA VAL A 129 -0.42 7.67 -16.04
C VAL A 129 -0.58 6.22 -15.55
N ASN A 130 -0.69 5.24 -16.46
CA ASN A 130 -0.77 3.82 -16.08
C ASN A 130 0.51 3.31 -15.39
N ALA A 131 1.68 3.74 -15.87
CA ALA A 131 2.96 3.43 -15.24
C ALA A 131 3.05 4.06 -13.83
N LEU A 132 2.62 5.31 -13.68
CA LEU A 132 2.54 5.98 -12.38
C LEU A 132 1.60 5.24 -11.41
N PHE A 133 0.42 4.81 -11.84
CA PHE A 133 -0.48 4.03 -10.97
C PHE A 133 0.09 2.67 -10.57
N SER A 134 0.90 2.05 -11.42
CA SER A 134 1.59 0.78 -11.11
C SER A 134 2.73 1.01 -10.11
N ALA A 135 3.46 2.12 -10.25
CA ALA A 135 4.48 2.52 -9.29
C ALA A 135 3.86 2.87 -7.93
N LEU A 136 2.79 3.68 -7.92
CA LEU A 136 2.07 4.08 -6.73
C LEU A 136 1.46 2.89 -5.97
N PHE A 137 1.02 1.85 -6.68
CA PHE A 137 0.59 0.59 -6.04
C PHE A 137 1.68 -0.01 -5.15
N SER A 138 2.95 0.08 -5.57
CA SER A 138 4.06 -0.48 -4.81
C SER A 138 4.31 0.26 -3.49
N TYR A 139 3.91 1.54 -3.40
CA TYR A 139 4.04 2.36 -2.18
C TYR A 139 2.83 2.25 -1.24
N ASP A 140 1.81 1.46 -1.60
CA ASP A 140 0.63 1.26 -0.78
C ASP A 140 0.92 0.42 0.47
N GLY A 141 0.13 0.62 1.54
CA GLY A 141 0.22 -0.11 2.80
C GLY A 141 0.89 0.63 3.96
N TRP A 142 1.20 1.92 3.80
CA TRP A 142 1.70 2.78 4.88
C TRP A 142 0.65 3.01 6.00
N ASP A 143 -0.63 2.86 5.69
CA ASP A 143 -1.76 3.03 6.59
C ASP A 143 -2.06 1.79 7.46
N ILE A 144 -1.44 0.64 7.16
CA ILE A 144 -1.59 -0.63 7.89
C ILE A 144 -1.33 -0.46 9.39
N LEU A 145 -0.33 0.34 9.77
CA LEU A 145 0.02 0.60 11.16
C LEU A 145 -1.12 1.25 11.96
N ASN A 146 -1.99 2.02 11.30
CA ASN A 146 -3.11 2.70 11.96
C ASN A 146 -4.13 1.70 12.50
N PHE A 147 -4.29 0.53 11.87
CA PHE A 147 -5.22 -0.51 12.30
C PHE A 147 -4.67 -1.39 13.44
N GLY A 148 -3.36 -1.31 13.68
CA GLY A 148 -2.69 -1.92 14.83
C GLY A 148 -2.52 -0.95 16.00
N ALA A 149 -3.03 0.29 15.91
CA ALA A 149 -2.72 1.36 16.85
C ALA A 149 -3.02 1.01 18.31
N GLU A 150 -4.08 0.25 18.57
CA GLU A 150 -4.48 -0.18 19.92
C GLU A 150 -3.50 -1.18 20.55
N GLU A 151 -2.65 -1.83 19.75
CA GLU A 151 -1.66 -2.81 20.19
C GLU A 151 -0.24 -2.24 20.27
N ILE A 152 -0.02 -1.04 19.75
CA ILE A 152 1.29 -0.38 19.72
C ILE A 152 1.55 0.30 21.07
N LYS A 153 2.62 -0.12 21.76
CA LYS A 153 3.12 0.59 22.95
C LYS A 153 3.65 1.97 22.53
N ASN A 154 3.27 3.01 23.26
CA ASN A 154 3.68 4.41 23.00
C ASN A 154 3.35 4.90 21.57
N LEU A 155 2.10 4.65 21.13
CA LEU A 155 1.58 4.99 19.81
C LEU A 155 2.06 6.34 19.27
N LYS A 156 1.98 7.43 20.06
CA LYS A 156 2.38 8.77 19.63
C LYS A 156 3.83 8.83 19.16
N GLN A 157 4.77 8.36 19.98
CA GLN A 157 6.20 8.40 19.64
C GLN A 157 6.51 7.45 18.48
N THR A 158 5.96 6.23 18.52
CA THR A 158 6.17 5.24 17.46
C THR A 158 5.66 5.74 16.12
N MET A 159 4.47 6.33 16.05
CA MET A 159 3.92 6.87 14.80
C MET A 159 4.73 8.06 14.30
N CYS A 160 5.14 8.98 15.18
CA CYS A 160 5.89 10.17 14.79
C CYS A 160 7.27 9.86 14.20
N PHE A 161 7.95 8.80 14.65
CA PHE A 161 9.30 8.46 14.15
C PHE A 161 9.29 7.32 13.13
N ALA A 162 8.54 6.24 13.38
CA ALA A 162 8.62 5.04 12.55
C ALA A 162 8.02 5.26 11.15
N MET A 163 6.92 6.03 11.03
CA MET A 163 6.30 6.31 9.72
C MET A 163 7.23 7.07 8.78
N PRO A 164 7.75 8.27 9.10
CA PRO A 164 8.58 9.02 8.16
C PRO A 164 9.89 8.31 7.83
N ILE A 165 10.54 7.68 8.82
CA ILE A 165 11.77 6.91 8.59
C ILE A 165 11.49 5.72 7.67
N GLY A 166 10.38 5.00 7.90
CA GLY A 166 9.98 3.87 7.07
C GLY A 166 9.71 4.27 5.62
N ILE A 167 8.97 5.36 5.40
CA ILE A 167 8.65 5.86 4.05
C ILE A 167 9.92 6.26 3.30
N ILE A 168 10.81 7.03 3.92
CA ILE A 168 12.08 7.47 3.31
C ILE A 168 12.96 6.26 2.96
N LEU A 169 13.09 5.32 3.90
CA LEU A 169 13.90 4.11 3.71
C LEU A 169 13.36 3.25 2.57
N VAL A 170 12.04 3.03 2.49
CA VAL A 170 11.41 2.29 1.39
C VAL A 170 11.64 3.00 0.06
N GLY A 171 11.53 4.34 0.02
CA GLY A 171 11.81 5.13 -1.18
C GLY A 171 13.22 4.88 -1.74
N PHE A 172 14.24 4.90 -0.88
CA PHE A 172 15.62 4.59 -1.30
C PHE A 172 15.77 3.14 -1.74
N LEU A 173 15.23 2.18 -0.98
CA LEU A 173 15.30 0.76 -1.34
C LEU A 173 14.68 0.48 -2.71
N TYR A 174 13.56 1.11 -3.03
CA TYR A 174 12.89 0.94 -4.33
C TYR A 174 13.73 1.50 -5.48
N ILE A 175 14.36 2.66 -5.29
CA ILE A 175 15.29 3.22 -6.28
C ILE A 175 16.45 2.24 -6.51
N PHE A 176 17.08 1.75 -5.44
CA PHE A 176 18.22 0.84 -5.55
C PHE A 176 17.87 -0.52 -6.17
N VAL A 177 16.70 -1.08 -5.84
CA VAL A 177 16.22 -2.33 -6.45
C VAL A 177 15.96 -2.15 -7.95
N ASN A 178 15.30 -1.05 -8.35
CA ASN A 178 15.08 -0.77 -9.77
C ASN A 178 16.40 -0.56 -10.53
N LEU A 179 17.36 0.14 -9.92
CA LEU A 179 18.71 0.27 -10.49
C LEU A 179 19.38 -1.09 -10.64
N ALA A 180 19.30 -1.96 -9.63
CA ALA A 180 19.87 -3.31 -9.70
C ALA A 180 19.25 -4.12 -10.85
N PHE A 181 17.92 -4.06 -11.05
CA PHE A 181 17.28 -4.72 -12.20
C PHE A 181 17.79 -4.18 -13.54
N LEU A 182 17.90 -2.86 -13.70
CA LEU A 182 18.42 -2.24 -14.92
C LEU A 182 19.92 -2.47 -15.16
N ILE A 183 20.70 -2.79 -14.13
CA ILE A 183 22.12 -3.12 -14.24
C ILE A 183 22.32 -4.56 -14.74
N VAL A 184 21.41 -5.47 -14.39
CA VAL A 184 21.57 -6.91 -14.61
C VAL A 184 20.77 -7.41 -15.82
N ILE A 185 19.59 -6.85 -16.08
CA ILE A 185 18.68 -7.36 -17.11
C ILE A 185 18.63 -6.39 -18.29
N PRO A 186 18.85 -6.84 -19.54
CA PRO A 186 18.64 -6.00 -20.72
C PRO A 186 17.19 -5.49 -20.84
N ILE A 187 16.99 -4.21 -21.16
CA ILE A 187 15.64 -3.60 -21.26
C ILE A 187 14.71 -4.36 -22.22
N ASN A 188 15.25 -4.87 -23.32
CA ASN A 188 14.47 -5.64 -24.30
C ASN A 188 13.84 -6.91 -23.71
N GLU A 189 14.48 -7.54 -22.72
CA GLU A 189 13.96 -8.74 -22.06
C GLU A 189 12.86 -8.38 -21.06
N ILE A 190 13.01 -7.23 -20.36
CA ILE A 190 11.99 -6.69 -19.45
C ILE A 190 10.69 -6.40 -20.22
N ILE A 191 10.79 -5.90 -21.46
CA ILE A 191 9.63 -5.54 -22.29
C ILE A 191 9.03 -6.77 -23.01
N LYS A 192 9.85 -7.76 -23.38
CA LYS A 192 9.40 -8.91 -24.18
C LYS A 192 8.72 -10.00 -23.36
N ASP A 193 9.16 -10.22 -22.12
CA ASP A 193 8.76 -11.39 -21.35
C ASP A 193 7.86 -11.05 -20.15
N ASP A 194 6.58 -10.79 -20.43
CA ASP A 194 5.54 -10.66 -19.39
C ASP A 194 5.25 -12.00 -18.67
N SER A 195 5.85 -13.12 -19.11
CA SER A 195 5.50 -14.46 -18.63
C SER A 195 6.37 -14.93 -17.46
N ILE A 196 7.56 -14.34 -17.30
CA ILE A 196 8.51 -14.65 -16.23
C ILE A 196 8.53 -13.48 -15.24
N PRO A 197 8.28 -13.73 -13.94
CA PRO A 197 8.37 -12.68 -12.92
C PRO A 197 9.76 -12.03 -12.88
N ILE A 198 9.81 -10.69 -12.79
CA ILE A 198 11.05 -9.90 -12.96
C ILE A 198 12.21 -10.34 -12.06
N ALA A 199 11.94 -10.76 -10.82
CA ALA A 199 13.01 -11.20 -9.92
C ALA A 199 13.52 -12.61 -10.25
N THR A 200 12.70 -13.46 -10.89
CA THR A 200 13.16 -14.73 -11.47
C THR A 200 14.03 -14.45 -12.70
N LEU A 201 13.62 -13.49 -13.53
CA LEU A 201 14.44 -13.04 -14.66
C LEU A 201 15.80 -12.51 -14.17
N PHE A 202 15.80 -11.67 -13.13
CA PHE A 202 17.03 -11.18 -12.49
C PHE A 202 17.94 -12.32 -12.03
N SER A 203 17.40 -13.32 -11.33
CA SER A 203 18.21 -14.45 -10.84
C SER A 203 18.76 -15.29 -11.99
N ASN A 204 18.00 -15.44 -13.07
CA ASN A 204 18.44 -16.14 -14.28
C ASN A 204 19.69 -15.52 -14.92
N TYR A 205 19.79 -14.18 -14.91
CA TYR A 205 20.94 -13.45 -15.45
C TYR A 205 22.14 -13.38 -14.49
N SER A 206 21.92 -13.39 -13.17
CA SER A 206 22.99 -13.04 -12.21
C SER A 206 23.43 -14.14 -11.25
N MET A 207 22.59 -15.15 -10.97
CA MET A 207 22.79 -16.04 -9.82
C MET A 207 23.28 -17.46 -10.16
N GLY A 208 23.41 -17.82 -11.45
CA GLY A 208 23.98 -19.11 -11.85
C GLY A 208 23.28 -20.31 -11.21
N ILE A 209 23.97 -21.05 -10.33
CA ILE A 209 23.38 -22.21 -9.63
C ILE A 209 22.41 -21.82 -8.49
N LEU A 210 22.53 -20.58 -7.97
CA LEU A 210 21.68 -20.04 -6.91
C LEU A 210 20.40 -19.39 -7.46
N LYS A 211 20.08 -19.57 -8.75
CA LYS A 211 18.84 -19.10 -9.40
C LYS A 211 17.55 -19.31 -8.58
N PRO A 212 17.28 -20.48 -7.98
CA PRO A 212 16.02 -20.70 -7.26
C PRO A 212 15.97 -20.00 -5.89
N LEU A 213 17.10 -19.53 -5.35
CA LEU A 213 17.16 -18.89 -4.03
C LEU A 213 16.33 -17.60 -3.97
N LEU A 214 16.41 -16.76 -5.00
CA LEU A 214 15.70 -15.48 -5.00
C LEU A 214 14.17 -15.63 -5.10
N PRO A 215 13.61 -16.42 -6.04
CA PRO A 215 12.19 -16.76 -6.04
C PRO A 215 11.71 -17.37 -4.71
N PHE A 216 12.52 -18.20 -4.07
CA PHE A 216 12.22 -18.78 -2.76
C PHE A 216 12.10 -17.71 -1.66
N LEU A 217 13.05 -16.78 -1.57
CA LEU A 217 13.00 -15.67 -0.61
C LEU A 217 11.78 -14.78 -0.86
N ILE A 218 11.43 -14.54 -2.13
CA ILE A 218 10.24 -13.77 -2.50
C ILE A 218 8.96 -14.51 -2.12
N CYS A 219 8.92 -15.83 -2.24
CA CYS A 219 7.79 -16.62 -1.73
C CYS A 219 7.59 -16.38 -0.23
N ILE A 220 8.65 -16.46 0.59
CA ILE A 220 8.56 -16.19 2.04
C ILE A 220 8.08 -14.75 2.30
N LEU A 221 8.60 -13.78 1.56
CA LEU A 221 8.16 -12.38 1.63
C LEU A 221 6.65 -12.24 1.34
N LEU A 222 6.15 -12.90 0.30
CA LEU A 222 4.75 -12.82 -0.12
C LEU A 222 3.83 -13.45 0.91
N ILE A 223 4.24 -14.56 1.54
CA ILE A 223 3.48 -15.16 2.65
C ILE A 223 3.29 -14.15 3.79
N GLY A 224 4.35 -13.47 4.21
CA GLY A 224 4.26 -12.44 5.25
C GLY A 224 3.50 -11.18 4.83
N SER A 225 3.54 -10.82 3.54
CA SER A 225 2.74 -9.72 2.99
C SER A 225 1.25 -10.04 3.04
N LEU A 226 0.87 -11.20 2.52
CA LEU A 226 -0.50 -11.69 2.48
C LEU A 226 -1.08 -11.87 3.89
N ASN A 227 -0.26 -12.36 4.83
CA ASN A 227 -0.65 -12.46 6.23
C ASN A 227 -0.99 -11.08 6.84
N SER A 228 -0.22 -10.04 6.52
CA SER A 228 -0.48 -8.67 6.97
C SER A 228 -1.77 -8.12 6.35
N THR A 229 -2.00 -8.36 5.07
CA THR A 229 -3.23 -7.94 4.36
C THR A 229 -4.47 -8.63 4.95
N LEU A 230 -4.41 -9.94 5.22
CA LEU A 230 -5.52 -10.68 5.86
C LEU A 230 -5.82 -10.15 7.27
N PHE A 231 -4.77 -9.83 8.04
CA PHE A 231 -4.91 -9.26 9.37
C PHE A 231 -5.65 -7.92 9.34
N VAL A 232 -5.21 -6.98 8.49
CA VAL A 232 -5.84 -5.65 8.37
C VAL A 232 -7.28 -5.77 7.89
N ALA A 233 -7.53 -6.54 6.83
CA ALA A 233 -8.85 -6.66 6.25
C ALA A 233 -9.87 -7.29 7.23
N SER A 234 -9.43 -8.22 8.08
CA SER A 234 -10.31 -8.80 9.09
C SER A 234 -10.75 -7.77 10.16
N ARG A 235 -9.84 -6.89 10.60
CA ARG A 235 -10.14 -5.79 11.53
C ARG A 235 -11.01 -4.73 10.88
N TYR A 236 -10.79 -4.52 9.60
CA TYR A 236 -11.61 -3.66 8.76
C TYR A 236 -13.09 -4.07 8.82
N MET A 237 -13.36 -5.34 8.51
CA MET A 237 -14.71 -5.88 8.53
C MET A 237 -15.32 -5.85 9.93
N LEU A 238 -14.52 -6.17 10.95
CA LEU A 238 -14.96 -6.16 12.34
C LEU A 238 -15.43 -4.75 12.76
N ALA A 239 -14.64 -3.73 12.46
CA ALA A 239 -14.99 -2.34 12.77
C ALA A 239 -16.22 -1.86 11.99
N ALA A 240 -16.32 -2.19 10.70
CA ALA A 240 -17.48 -1.87 9.86
C ALA A 240 -18.77 -2.55 10.35
N ALA A 241 -18.69 -3.83 10.72
CA ALA A 241 -19.82 -4.62 11.20
C ALA A 241 -20.31 -4.12 12.57
N ASN A 242 -19.39 -3.73 13.46
CA ASN A 242 -19.72 -3.09 14.74
C ASN A 242 -20.49 -1.77 14.56
N LYS A 243 -20.28 -1.08 13.43
CA LYS A 243 -21.01 0.13 13.04
C LYS A 243 -22.26 -0.11 12.21
N ARG A 244 -22.66 -1.37 11.99
CA ARG A 244 -23.80 -1.76 11.14
C ARG A 244 -23.67 -1.27 9.68
N GLN A 245 -22.45 -1.01 9.21
CA GLN A 245 -22.16 -0.72 7.80
C GLN A 245 -22.00 -2.01 6.98
N LEU A 246 -21.63 -3.10 7.64
CA LEU A 246 -21.59 -4.46 7.11
C LEU A 246 -22.50 -5.38 7.93
N PRO A 247 -22.86 -6.56 7.39
CA PRO A 247 -23.66 -7.55 8.12
C PRO A 247 -23.09 -7.86 9.51
N THR A 248 -23.96 -7.93 10.51
CA THR A 248 -23.56 -8.05 11.92
C THR A 248 -22.87 -9.36 12.25
N PHE A 249 -23.06 -10.43 11.47
CA PHE A 249 -22.35 -11.70 11.69
C PHE A 249 -20.83 -11.58 11.50
N LEU A 250 -20.34 -10.56 10.78
CA LEU A 250 -18.92 -10.29 10.62
C LEU A 250 -18.27 -9.67 11.88
N SER A 251 -19.07 -9.23 12.87
CA SER A 251 -18.54 -8.71 14.13
C SER A 251 -18.16 -9.78 15.16
N CYS A 252 -18.35 -11.06 14.83
CA CYS A 252 -18.07 -12.15 15.76
C CYS A 252 -16.56 -12.36 15.98
N ILE A 253 -16.15 -12.27 17.25
CA ILE A 253 -14.76 -12.50 17.70
C ILE A 253 -14.72 -13.77 18.54
N ASN A 254 -13.68 -14.58 18.36
CA ASN A 254 -13.44 -15.71 19.25
C ASN A 254 -12.78 -15.26 20.56
N LEU A 255 -13.49 -15.41 21.68
CA LEU A 255 -13.09 -14.94 23.01
C LEU A 255 -11.74 -15.48 23.53
N LYS A 256 -11.29 -16.65 23.07
CA LYS A 256 -10.03 -17.25 23.55
C LYS A 256 -8.78 -16.58 22.96
N ASN A 257 -8.88 -16.07 21.73
CA ASN A 257 -7.71 -15.63 20.95
C ASN A 257 -7.88 -14.23 20.34
N ASP A 258 -8.99 -13.53 20.62
CA ASP A 258 -9.38 -12.24 20.04
C ASP A 258 -9.33 -12.20 18.50
N SER A 259 -9.52 -13.37 17.85
CA SER A 259 -9.41 -13.53 16.41
C SER A 259 -10.80 -13.45 15.73
N PRO A 260 -11.01 -12.54 14.76
CA PRO A 260 -12.27 -12.40 14.02
C PRO A 260 -12.38 -13.45 12.90
N ARG A 261 -12.68 -14.70 13.29
CA ARG A 261 -12.65 -15.86 12.38
C ARG A 261 -13.60 -15.75 11.18
N ILE A 262 -14.81 -15.25 11.41
CA ILE A 262 -15.83 -15.15 10.37
C ILE A 262 -15.43 -14.10 9.32
N ALA A 263 -14.89 -12.97 9.77
CA ALA A 263 -14.33 -11.96 8.86
C ALA A 263 -13.16 -12.52 8.03
N LEU A 264 -12.24 -13.28 8.63
CA LEU A 264 -11.14 -13.92 7.89
C LEU A 264 -11.63 -14.89 6.80
N LEU A 265 -12.64 -15.71 7.10
CA LEU A 265 -13.22 -16.62 6.11
C LEU A 265 -13.88 -15.86 4.96
N PHE A 266 -14.65 -14.83 5.28
CA PHE A 266 -15.32 -14.00 4.28
C PHE A 266 -14.32 -13.30 3.35
N GLN A 267 -13.17 -12.87 3.89
CA GLN A 267 -12.09 -12.25 3.13
C GLN A 267 -11.52 -13.20 2.07
N VAL A 268 -11.23 -14.44 2.45
CA VAL A 268 -10.63 -15.39 1.51
C VAL A 268 -11.63 -15.84 0.45
N ILE A 269 -12.91 -15.96 0.80
CA ILE A 269 -13.97 -16.23 -0.19
C ILE A 269 -14.04 -15.09 -1.22
N LEU A 270 -13.92 -13.84 -0.79
CA LEU A 270 -13.95 -12.71 -1.71
C LEU A 270 -12.66 -12.60 -2.53
N ALA A 271 -11.49 -12.77 -1.92
CA ALA A 271 -10.23 -12.87 -2.66
C ALA A 271 -10.29 -13.98 -3.73
N PHE A 272 -10.94 -15.11 -3.41
CA PHE A 272 -11.21 -16.19 -4.37
C PHE A 272 -12.05 -15.72 -5.55
N ILE A 273 -13.19 -15.08 -5.29
CA ILE A 273 -14.03 -14.53 -6.35
C ILE A 273 -13.25 -13.53 -7.21
N PHE A 274 -12.48 -12.63 -6.59
CA PHE A 274 -11.70 -11.62 -7.30
C PHE A 274 -10.58 -12.20 -8.18
N SER A 275 -9.95 -13.31 -7.80
CA SER A 275 -8.95 -13.98 -8.65
C SER A 275 -9.51 -14.47 -9.99
N PHE A 276 -10.83 -14.71 -10.06
CA PHE A 276 -11.50 -15.13 -11.30
C PHE A 276 -11.81 -13.98 -12.24
N LEU A 277 -11.57 -12.73 -11.84
CA LEU A 277 -11.64 -11.59 -12.73
C LEU A 277 -10.43 -11.60 -13.68
N ASN A 278 -10.70 -11.56 -14.98
CA ASN A 278 -9.66 -11.58 -15.99
C ASN A 278 -8.90 -10.24 -16.03
N ASN A 279 -7.55 -10.32 -15.98
CA ASN A 279 -6.53 -9.27 -16.12
C ASN A 279 -6.08 -8.56 -14.80
N PRO A 280 -5.10 -9.12 -14.07
CA PRO A 280 -4.61 -8.53 -12.82
C PRO A 280 -4.00 -7.14 -13.01
N ASN A 281 -3.29 -6.87 -14.11
CA ASN A 281 -2.65 -5.57 -14.37
C ASN A 281 -3.68 -4.43 -14.50
N LYS A 282 -4.77 -4.67 -15.24
CA LYS A 282 -5.86 -3.69 -15.35
C LYS A 282 -6.54 -3.46 -14.00
N LEU A 283 -6.73 -4.54 -13.24
CA LEU A 283 -7.34 -4.48 -11.92
C LEU A 283 -6.49 -3.66 -10.95
N ILE A 284 -5.17 -3.84 -10.95
CA ILE A 284 -4.23 -3.02 -10.18
C ILE A 284 -4.36 -1.54 -10.57
N SER A 285 -4.36 -1.20 -11.88
CA SER A 285 -4.48 0.19 -12.31
C SER A 285 -5.79 0.86 -11.87
N TYR A 286 -6.93 0.17 -12.00
CA TYR A 286 -8.21 0.67 -11.52
C TYR A 286 -8.22 0.84 -9.99
N LEU A 287 -7.64 -0.10 -9.25
CA LEU A 287 -7.59 -0.03 -7.80
C LEU A 287 -6.68 1.08 -7.30
N SER A 288 -5.52 1.24 -7.92
CA SER A 288 -4.63 2.38 -7.67
C SER A 288 -5.39 3.68 -7.87
N PHE A 289 -6.10 3.84 -8.99
CA PHE A 289 -6.88 5.05 -9.21
C PHE A 289 -7.91 5.30 -8.10
N VAL A 290 -8.69 4.29 -7.71
CA VAL A 290 -9.70 4.41 -6.66
C VAL A 290 -9.07 4.70 -5.29
N MET A 291 -8.00 3.99 -4.94
CA MET A 291 -7.25 4.18 -3.68
C MET A 291 -6.70 5.59 -3.56
N TRP A 292 -5.97 6.04 -4.58
CA TRP A 292 -5.32 7.35 -4.54
C TRP A 292 -6.33 8.49 -4.58
N THR A 293 -7.45 8.30 -5.28
CA THR A 293 -8.57 9.26 -5.22
C THR A 293 -9.19 9.29 -3.81
N GLN A 294 -9.38 8.13 -3.18
CA GLN A 294 -9.87 8.06 -1.80
C GLN A 294 -8.89 8.75 -0.83
N HIS A 295 -7.59 8.42 -0.91
CA HIS A 295 -6.56 9.00 -0.06
C HIS A 295 -6.48 10.51 -0.22
N PHE A 296 -6.46 10.99 -1.46
CA PHE A 296 -6.49 12.42 -1.77
C PHE A 296 -7.69 13.10 -1.10
N ASN A 297 -8.90 12.56 -1.29
CA ASN A 297 -10.10 13.11 -0.66
C ASN A 297 -10.02 13.13 0.87
N THR A 298 -9.54 12.05 1.50
CA THR A 298 -9.40 11.99 2.96
C THR A 298 -8.34 12.96 3.50
N SER A 299 -7.20 13.09 2.81
CA SER A 299 -6.13 14.03 3.17
C SER A 299 -6.58 15.47 3.00
N SER A 300 -7.29 15.80 1.92
CA SER A 300 -7.86 17.14 1.71
C SER A 300 -8.81 17.53 2.85
N ILE A 301 -9.76 16.66 3.20
CA ILE A 301 -10.67 16.88 4.34
C ILE A 301 -9.88 17.09 5.64
N GLY A 302 -8.86 16.27 5.88
CA GLY A 302 -7.99 16.40 7.05
C GLY A 302 -7.29 17.76 7.12
N ILE A 303 -6.74 18.24 6.00
CA ILE A 303 -6.10 19.57 5.90
C ILE A 303 -7.10 20.69 6.16
N TYR A 304 -8.33 20.60 5.62
CA TYR A 304 -9.37 21.59 5.88
C TYR A 304 -9.76 21.66 7.36
N ILE A 305 -9.91 20.50 8.03
CA ILE A 305 -10.22 20.44 9.46
C ILE A 305 -9.05 21.03 10.28
N LEU A 306 -7.81 20.66 9.95
CA LEU A 306 -6.61 21.20 10.61
C LEU A 306 -6.53 22.71 10.46
N GLY A 307 -6.69 23.22 9.24
CA GLY A 307 -6.73 24.66 8.96
C GLY A 307 -7.81 25.38 9.76
N PHE A 308 -9.03 24.84 9.78
CA PHE A 308 -10.14 25.40 10.58
C PHE A 308 -9.85 25.39 12.08
N SER A 309 -9.30 24.29 12.61
CA SER A 309 -8.94 24.18 14.03
C SER A 309 -7.81 25.12 14.44
N LEU A 310 -6.84 25.39 13.56
CA LEU A 310 -5.79 26.39 13.79
C LEU A 310 -6.35 27.81 13.79
N ILE A 311 -7.32 28.10 12.91
CA ILE A 311 -8.04 29.39 12.91
C ILE A 311 -8.79 29.58 14.22
N LEU A 312 -9.57 28.58 14.66
CA LEU A 312 -10.27 28.63 15.95
C LEU A 312 -9.31 28.81 17.13
N PHE A 313 -8.18 28.09 17.13
CA PHE A 313 -7.15 28.22 18.16
C PHE A 313 -6.54 29.63 18.18
N TYR A 314 -6.29 30.21 17.00
CA TYR A 314 -5.84 31.59 16.87
C TYR A 314 -6.89 32.59 17.39
N LEU A 315 -8.18 32.39 17.09
CA LEU A 315 -9.28 33.21 17.60
C LEU A 315 -9.40 33.13 19.12
N LEU A 316 -9.26 31.93 19.70
CA LEU A 316 -9.29 31.71 21.15
C LEU A 316 -8.10 32.36 21.86
N ILE A 317 -6.90 32.26 21.29
CA ILE A 317 -5.70 32.95 21.81
C ILE A 317 -5.91 34.47 21.75
N TRP A 318 -6.45 34.97 20.65
CA TRP A 318 -6.78 36.39 20.48
C TRP A 318 -7.76 36.88 21.54
N GLU A 319 -8.82 36.13 21.80
CA GLU A 319 -9.84 36.50 22.77
C GLU A 319 -9.30 36.51 24.21
N SER A 320 -8.46 35.52 24.55
CA SER A 320 -7.91 35.31 25.89
C SER A 320 -6.69 36.18 26.23
N SER A 321 -5.98 36.73 25.24
CA SER A 321 -4.75 37.49 25.48
C SER A 321 -4.94 39.02 25.37
N PRO A 322 -4.72 39.78 26.46
CA PRO A 322 -4.83 41.25 26.43
C PRO A 322 -3.70 41.92 25.62
N LEU A 323 -2.55 41.26 25.46
CA LEU A 323 -1.40 41.76 24.69
C LEU A 323 -1.68 41.84 23.17
N LEU A 324 -2.44 40.89 22.64
CA LEU A 324 -2.77 40.85 21.22
C LEU A 324 -3.82 41.89 20.82
N LYS A 325 -4.63 42.40 21.77
CA LYS A 325 -5.63 43.46 21.54
C LYS A 325 -5.04 44.88 21.40
N SER A 326 -3.72 45.02 21.30
CA SER A 326 -3.09 46.32 21.03
C SER A 326 -3.38 46.83 19.60
N SER A 327 -3.52 48.15 19.43
CA SER A 327 -4.04 48.79 18.20
C SER A 327 -3.35 48.36 16.89
N LYS A 328 -2.06 48.01 16.97
CA LYS A 328 -1.25 47.56 15.83
C LYS A 328 -1.65 46.15 15.36
N PHE A 329 -1.95 45.25 16.29
CA PHE A 329 -2.34 43.87 16.00
C PHE A 329 -3.83 43.77 15.63
N THR A 330 -4.69 44.63 16.18
CA THR A 330 -6.12 44.68 15.85
C THR A 330 -6.37 44.98 14.37
N LYS A 331 -5.55 45.87 13.78
CA LYS A 331 -5.64 46.24 12.36
C LYS A 331 -5.23 45.09 11.43
N ILE A 332 -4.24 44.29 11.84
CA ILE A 332 -3.79 43.09 11.10
C ILE A 332 -4.84 41.98 11.22
N PHE A 333 -5.40 41.79 12.42
CA PHE A 333 -6.44 40.80 12.68
C PHE A 333 -7.70 41.07 11.84
N ASN A 334 -8.21 42.30 11.82
CA ASN A 334 -9.41 42.64 11.05
C ASN A 334 -9.23 42.38 9.54
N ASN A 335 -8.06 42.70 8.98
CA ASN A 335 -7.74 42.46 7.58
C ASN A 335 -7.63 40.94 7.25
N LEU A 336 -7.11 40.14 8.18
CA LEU A 336 -7.12 38.67 8.05
C LEU A 336 -8.53 38.09 8.17
N ASN A 337 -9.36 38.63 9.07
CA ASN A 337 -10.72 38.15 9.31
C ASN A 337 -11.64 38.45 8.12
N GLU A 338 -11.52 39.63 7.50
CA GLU A 338 -12.21 39.95 6.23
C GLU A 338 -11.80 38.98 5.11
N LYS A 339 -10.50 38.71 4.95
CA LYS A 339 -10.02 37.76 3.93
C LYS A 339 -10.49 36.34 4.20
N LEU A 340 -10.53 35.91 5.46
CA LEU A 340 -11.06 34.61 5.87
C LEU A 340 -12.57 34.52 5.63
N PHE A 341 -13.32 35.57 5.91
CA PHE A 341 -14.77 35.65 5.64
C PHE A 341 -15.06 35.53 4.15
N ILE A 342 -14.34 36.28 3.32
CA ILE A 342 -14.41 36.20 1.85
C ILE A 342 -14.07 34.77 1.39
N PHE A 343 -13.00 34.17 1.94
CA PHE A 343 -12.61 32.81 1.60
C PHE A 343 -13.66 31.76 1.98
N THR A 344 -14.29 31.89 3.15
CA THR A 344 -15.40 31.00 3.55
C THR A 344 -16.64 31.17 2.67
N GLN A 345 -16.98 32.39 2.25
CA GLN A 345 -18.09 32.58 1.31
C GLN A 345 -17.79 31.98 -0.07
N ILE A 346 -16.56 32.08 -0.56
CA ILE A 346 -16.15 31.46 -1.83
C ILE A 346 -16.25 29.93 -1.76
N ILE A 347 -15.81 29.32 -0.65
CA ILE A 347 -15.84 27.85 -0.48
C ILE A 347 -17.26 27.31 -0.30
N PHE A 348 -18.11 27.99 0.48
CA PHE A 348 -19.42 27.45 0.84
C PHE A 348 -20.56 27.89 -0.10
N ASN A 349 -20.49 29.08 -0.73
CA ASN A 349 -21.59 29.61 -1.55
C ASN A 349 -21.33 29.62 -3.06
N GLY A 350 -20.14 29.25 -3.53
CA GLY A 350 -19.92 28.82 -4.91
C GLY A 350 -20.20 29.81 -6.05
N ASN A 351 -20.67 31.05 -5.83
CA ASN A 351 -20.62 32.15 -6.81
C ASN A 351 -21.19 33.48 -6.28
N GLN A 352 -20.64 34.58 -6.84
CA GLN A 352 -20.98 36.01 -6.75
C GLN A 352 -20.54 36.78 -5.49
N ILE A 353 -19.39 37.47 -5.62
CA ILE A 353 -19.10 38.67 -4.83
C ILE A 353 -18.89 39.81 -5.83
N ASN A 354 -19.85 40.75 -5.89
CA ASN A 354 -19.66 42.04 -6.55
C ASN A 354 -18.66 42.86 -5.71
N LEU A 355 -17.54 43.25 -6.33
CA LEU A 355 -16.42 43.94 -5.69
C LEU A 355 -16.65 45.45 -5.43
N GLU A 356 -17.90 45.93 -5.39
CA GLU A 356 -18.19 47.37 -5.32
C GLU A 356 -18.52 47.93 -3.92
N GLU A 357 -18.78 47.10 -2.90
CA GLU A 357 -19.23 47.63 -1.59
C GLU A 357 -18.12 47.90 -0.56
N THR A 358 -16.84 47.67 -0.85
CA THR A 358 -15.74 47.94 0.10
C THR A 358 -14.96 49.23 -0.18
N LYS A 359 -15.61 50.23 -0.78
CA LYS A 359 -15.11 51.62 -0.81
C LYS A 359 -16.15 52.56 -0.23
N ASN A 360 -16.24 52.61 1.10
CA ASN A 360 -16.58 53.81 1.86
C ASN A 360 -16.01 53.69 3.28
#